data_AF-A0A659SDV3-F1
#
_entry.id   AF-A0A659SDV3-F1
#
_cell.length_a   1.000
_cell.length_b   1.000
_cell.length_c   1.000
_cell.angle_alpha   90.00
_cell.angle_beta   90.00
_cell.angle_gamma   90.00
#
_symmetry.space_group_name_H-M   'P 1'
#
loop_
_entity.id
_entity.type
_entity.pdbx_description
1 polymer ?
#
loop_
_entity_poly.entity_id
_entity_poly.type
_entity_poly.pdbx_seq_one_letter_code
_entity_poly.pdbx_strand_id
1 'polypeptide(L)'
;LKGCVLELAQRNSQASVPFMLSSLGYGFLWNNPAVGRVTFAQNVTEWEAQVSEQLVYWITAGDTPAEISRAYALATGTPPMMPDYAMGFWQCKLRYRTQEELLEVAREYKRRNLPISVIVIDFFHWPNQGDWMFDARDWPDPDAMIAELKSLGIELMVSVWPTVDNRTESYREMRENGWLVQTERGLPINMDFLGNTTYFDATHPGARDYVWGKAKRNYYDKGVKLFWLDEAEPEFSVYDYDNYRYHAGPVLEVGNIYPRMYAKTFFDGMKADGEDQVINLLRCAWAGSQKYGALVWSGDIHSSFRSLRNQFAAGLNMGIAGIPWWTPVIGGFHGGNLHDPLCHELR
;
A
#
# COMPACT_ATOMS: atom_id res chain seq x y z
N LEU A 1 -23.39 -2.08 3.94
CA LEU A 1 -22.73 -2.40 5.23
C LEU A 1 -23.66 -2.32 6.45
N LYS A 2 -24.91 -1.80 6.34
CA LYS A 2 -25.90 -1.95 7.42
C LYS A 2 -26.07 -3.44 7.78
N GLY A 3 -26.07 -3.75 9.08
CA GLY A 3 -26.11 -5.10 9.61
C GLY A 3 -24.74 -5.76 9.80
N CYS A 4 -23.64 -5.11 9.39
CA CYS A 4 -22.29 -5.63 9.55
C CYS A 4 -21.59 -5.07 10.80
N VAL A 5 -20.62 -5.82 11.30
CA VAL A 5 -19.57 -5.35 12.21
C VAL A 5 -18.27 -5.37 11.41
N LEU A 6 -17.52 -4.28 11.45
CA LEU A 6 -16.24 -4.14 10.76
C LEU A 6 -15.16 -3.87 11.79
N GLU A 7 -14.05 -4.57 11.66
CA GLU A 7 -12.84 -4.29 12.41
C GLU A 7 -12.23 -2.97 11.90
N LEU A 8 -11.82 -2.10 12.81
CA LEU A 8 -11.02 -0.93 12.50
C LEU A 8 -9.56 -1.28 12.76
N ALA A 9 -8.99 -2.09 11.86
CA ALA A 9 -7.59 -2.48 11.89
C ALA A 9 -7.09 -2.73 10.46
N GLN A 10 -5.77 -2.65 10.26
CA GLN A 10 -5.13 -2.95 8.99
C GLN A 10 -4.62 -4.41 8.98
N ARG A 11 -4.94 -5.15 7.92
CA ARG A 11 -4.49 -6.54 7.67
C ARG A 11 -4.32 -6.75 6.17
N ASN A 12 -3.49 -7.70 5.76
CA ASN A 12 -3.40 -8.04 4.34
C ASN A 12 -4.81 -8.36 3.81
N SER A 13 -5.18 -7.74 2.69
CA SER A 13 -6.51 -7.71 2.06
C SER A 13 -7.62 -6.92 2.78
N GLN A 14 -7.28 -6.14 3.82
CA GLN A 14 -8.20 -5.25 4.55
C GLN A 14 -7.60 -3.85 4.75
N ALA A 15 -8.34 -2.81 4.36
CA ALA A 15 -8.01 -1.43 4.62
C ALA A 15 -9.16 -0.71 5.36
N SER A 16 -8.88 -0.23 6.58
CA SER A 16 -9.78 0.62 7.34
C SER A 16 -9.65 2.07 6.87
N VAL A 17 -10.59 2.52 6.04
CA VAL A 17 -10.76 3.93 5.65
C VAL A 17 -12.12 4.40 6.19
N PRO A 18 -12.18 4.93 7.43
CA PRO A 18 -13.43 4.95 8.19
C PRO A 18 -14.29 6.18 7.89
N PHE A 19 -14.53 6.43 6.60
CA PHE A 19 -15.56 7.34 6.12
C PHE A 19 -16.75 6.53 5.59
N MET A 20 -17.94 6.83 6.09
CA MET A 20 -19.18 6.21 5.64
C MET A 20 -20.12 7.24 5.03
N LEU A 21 -20.89 6.79 4.04
CA LEU A 21 -21.96 7.55 3.41
C LEU A 21 -23.29 6.85 3.70
N SER A 22 -24.24 7.62 4.23
CA SER A 22 -25.58 7.15 4.55
C SER A 22 -26.57 7.56 3.46
N SER A 23 -27.52 6.67 3.16
CA SER A 23 -28.65 7.00 2.28
C SER A 23 -29.59 8.06 2.86
N LEU A 24 -29.40 8.46 4.13
CA LEU A 24 -30.12 9.56 4.77
C LEU A 24 -29.53 10.95 4.44
N GLY A 25 -28.57 11.04 3.52
CA GLY A 25 -28.03 12.33 3.04
C GLY A 25 -26.91 12.91 3.91
N TYR A 26 -26.13 12.05 4.57
CA TYR A 26 -24.95 12.50 5.34
C TYR A 26 -23.75 11.57 5.17
N GLY A 27 -22.55 12.13 5.34
CA GLY A 27 -21.29 11.42 5.44
C GLY A 27 -20.67 11.59 6.83
N PHE A 28 -20.00 10.56 7.33
CA PHE A 28 -19.38 10.56 8.65
C PHE A 28 -17.98 9.96 8.58
N LEU A 29 -16.98 10.72 9.01
CA LEU A 29 -15.61 10.27 9.21
C LEU A 29 -15.37 10.03 10.69
N TRP A 30 -14.99 8.82 11.05
CA TRP A 30 -14.35 8.53 12.33
C TRP A 30 -12.89 9.00 12.26
N ASN A 31 -12.60 10.19 12.76
CA ASN A 31 -11.28 10.80 12.65
C ASN A 31 -10.36 10.38 13.80
N ASN A 32 -10.23 9.07 13.96
CA ASN A 32 -9.47 8.46 15.05
C ASN A 32 -8.78 7.17 14.54
N PRO A 33 -7.44 7.11 14.57
CA PRO A 33 -6.65 6.00 14.01
C PRO A 33 -6.52 4.78 14.94
N ALA A 34 -7.19 4.78 16.09
CA ALA A 34 -7.14 3.67 17.04
C ALA A 34 -7.66 2.36 16.44
N VAL A 35 -7.08 1.25 16.92
CA VAL A 35 -7.63 -0.10 16.70
C VAL A 35 -8.96 -0.20 17.41
N GLY A 36 -9.93 -0.83 16.76
CA GLY A 36 -11.26 -0.97 17.33
C GLY A 36 -12.25 -1.61 16.38
N ARG A 37 -13.50 -1.14 16.42
CA ARG A 37 -14.57 -1.67 15.57
C ARG A 37 -15.66 -0.65 15.32
N VAL A 38 -16.40 -0.86 14.24
CA VAL A 38 -17.69 -0.20 14.00
C VAL A 38 -18.77 -1.25 13.80
N THR A 39 -19.87 -1.08 14.54
CA THR A 39 -21.05 -1.93 14.48
C THR A 39 -22.20 -1.15 13.86
N PHE A 40 -22.70 -1.56 12.70
CA PHE A 40 -23.89 -0.98 12.06
C PHE A 40 -25.14 -1.85 12.29
N ALA A 41 -25.36 -2.30 13.52
CA ALA A 41 -26.48 -3.17 13.85
C ALA A 41 -27.85 -2.49 13.61
N GLN A 42 -28.92 -3.29 13.63
CA GLN A 42 -30.28 -2.77 13.41
C GLN A 42 -30.74 -1.89 14.57
N ASN A 43 -30.38 -2.24 15.81
CA ASN A 43 -30.78 -1.59 17.05
C ASN A 43 -29.84 -0.44 17.48
N VAL A 44 -28.54 -0.51 17.13
CA VAL A 44 -27.55 0.50 17.52
C VAL A 44 -26.45 0.62 16.48
N THR A 45 -25.93 1.84 16.29
CA THR A 45 -24.66 2.07 15.60
C THR A 45 -23.63 2.52 16.62
N GLU A 46 -22.51 1.79 16.70
CA GLU A 46 -21.48 1.99 17.73
C GLU A 46 -20.10 2.04 17.08
N TRP A 47 -19.31 3.04 17.46
CA TRP A 47 -17.91 3.18 17.09
C TRP A 47 -17.08 3.04 18.36
N GLU A 48 -16.09 2.15 18.33
CA GLU A 48 -15.25 1.83 19.46
C GLU A 48 -13.79 2.03 19.06
N ALA A 49 -13.05 2.76 19.90
CA ALA A 49 -11.59 2.80 19.90
C ALA A 49 -11.11 2.13 21.19
N GLN A 50 -10.17 1.18 21.09
CA GLN A 50 -9.66 0.47 22.25
C GLN A 50 -8.85 1.38 23.17
N VAL A 51 -8.05 2.28 22.59
CA VAL A 51 -7.28 3.30 23.30
C VAL A 51 -7.42 4.60 22.52
N SER A 52 -7.83 5.68 23.20
CA SER A 52 -7.83 7.01 22.62
C SER A 52 -7.94 8.08 23.70
N GLU A 53 -7.28 9.22 23.50
CA GLU A 53 -7.40 10.38 24.37
C GLU A 53 -8.78 11.06 24.30
N GLN A 54 -9.42 11.06 23.13
CA GLN A 54 -10.65 11.81 22.89
C GLN A 54 -11.49 11.29 21.72
N LEU A 55 -12.80 11.54 21.79
CA LEU A 55 -13.73 11.31 20.69
C LEU A 55 -13.55 12.40 19.61
N VAL A 56 -13.16 12.01 18.40
CA VAL A 56 -13.05 12.92 17.26
C VAL A 56 -13.71 12.30 16.03
N TYR A 57 -14.69 13.01 15.48
CA TYR A 57 -15.34 12.66 14.23
C TYR A 57 -15.67 13.93 13.44
N TRP A 58 -15.94 13.74 12.16
CA TRP A 58 -16.40 14.80 11.27
C TRP A 58 -17.65 14.33 10.54
N ILE A 59 -18.65 15.21 10.41
CA ILE A 59 -19.91 14.91 9.74
C ILE A 59 -20.21 16.00 8.71
N THR A 60 -20.80 15.60 7.59
CA THR A 60 -21.29 16.49 6.54
C THR A 60 -22.65 16.02 6.05
N ALA A 61 -23.44 16.93 5.49
CA ALA A 61 -24.73 16.63 4.88
C ALA A 61 -24.77 17.18 3.45
N GLY A 62 -25.50 16.51 2.57
CA GLY A 62 -25.70 16.93 1.19
C GLY A 62 -26.90 16.20 0.58
N ASP A 63 -27.53 16.84 -0.40
CA ASP A 63 -28.72 16.31 -1.08
C ASP A 63 -28.34 15.17 -2.04
N THR A 64 -27.06 15.12 -2.45
CA THR A 64 -26.53 14.06 -3.33
C THR A 64 -25.27 13.41 -2.79
N PRO A 65 -25.01 12.12 -3.12
CA PRO A 65 -23.73 11.49 -2.79
C PRO A 65 -22.51 12.25 -3.31
N ALA A 66 -22.62 12.90 -4.47
CA ALA A 66 -21.53 13.68 -5.07
C ALA A 66 -21.14 14.89 -4.21
N GLU A 67 -22.10 15.57 -3.58
CA GLU A 67 -21.83 16.67 -2.66
C GLU A 67 -21.13 16.18 -1.39
N ILE A 68 -21.59 15.07 -0.83
CA ILE A 68 -21.00 14.45 0.37
C ILE A 68 -19.55 14.00 0.08
N SER A 69 -19.31 13.32 -1.04
CA SER A 69 -17.95 12.93 -1.46
C SER A 69 -17.05 14.14 -1.70
N ARG A 70 -17.56 15.22 -2.30
CA ARG A 70 -16.81 16.47 -2.49
C ARG A 70 -16.44 17.12 -1.15
N ALA A 71 -17.37 17.19 -0.21
CA ALA A 71 -17.11 17.72 1.13
C ALA A 71 -16.04 16.89 1.86
N TYR A 72 -16.10 15.56 1.76
CA TYR A 72 -15.09 14.67 2.34
C TYR A 72 -13.69 14.89 1.72
N ALA A 73 -13.61 15.03 0.39
CA ALA A 73 -12.36 15.33 -0.29
C ALA A 73 -11.79 16.71 0.11
N LEU A 74 -12.63 17.71 0.32
CA LEU A 74 -12.19 19.02 0.84
C LEU A 74 -11.67 18.93 2.29
N ALA A 75 -12.28 18.07 3.12
CA ALA A 75 -11.87 17.88 4.50
C ALA A 75 -10.56 17.08 4.64
N THR A 76 -10.32 16.10 3.75
CA THR A 76 -9.21 15.13 3.92
C THR A 76 -8.08 15.28 2.90
N GLY A 77 -8.36 15.88 1.75
CA GLY A 77 -7.46 16.12 0.62
C GLY A 77 -7.99 15.51 -0.69
N THR A 78 -7.67 16.13 -1.81
CA THR A 78 -8.00 15.61 -3.15
C THR A 78 -6.85 14.75 -3.69
N PRO A 79 -7.13 13.71 -4.49
CA PRO A 79 -6.07 13.01 -5.20
C PRO A 79 -5.33 13.94 -6.18
N PRO A 80 -4.04 13.71 -6.45
CA PRO A 80 -3.36 14.37 -7.56
C PRO A 80 -3.96 13.92 -8.91
N MET A 81 -3.51 14.55 -10.01
CA MET A 81 -3.91 14.09 -11.34
C MET A 81 -3.26 12.74 -11.66
N MET A 82 -4.04 11.79 -12.17
CA MET A 82 -3.54 10.49 -12.61
C MET A 82 -2.61 10.69 -13.81
N PRO A 83 -1.37 10.18 -13.80
CA PRO A 83 -0.50 10.28 -14.97
C PRO A 83 -0.98 9.36 -16.09
N ASP A 84 -0.78 9.76 -17.35
CA ASP A 84 -1.34 9.05 -18.52
C ASP A 84 -0.88 7.59 -18.60
N TYR A 85 0.40 7.30 -18.31
CA TYR A 85 0.93 5.94 -18.33
C TYR A 85 0.24 5.02 -17.32
N ALA A 86 -0.28 5.58 -16.21
CA ALA A 86 -0.93 4.81 -15.17
C ALA A 86 -2.33 4.33 -15.58
N MET A 87 -2.93 4.94 -16.61
CA MET A 87 -4.20 4.49 -17.21
C MET A 87 -4.01 3.37 -18.25
N GLY A 88 -2.76 3.02 -18.56
CA GLY A 88 -2.43 1.94 -19.49
C GLY A 88 -2.43 0.55 -18.84
N PHE A 89 -1.79 -0.42 -19.50
CA PHE A 89 -1.70 -1.80 -19.01
C PHE A 89 -0.47 -2.01 -18.11
N TRP A 90 -0.68 -2.66 -16.96
CA TRP A 90 0.35 -2.93 -15.95
C TRP A 90 0.65 -4.43 -15.92
N GLN A 91 1.85 -4.82 -16.34
CA GLN A 91 2.31 -6.21 -16.32
C GLN A 91 3.08 -6.51 -15.03
N CYS A 92 2.56 -7.41 -14.22
CA CYS A 92 3.21 -7.92 -13.01
C CYS A 92 3.03 -9.45 -12.91
N LYS A 93 3.88 -10.12 -12.13
CA LYS A 93 3.69 -11.47 -11.60
C LYS A 93 4.57 -11.62 -10.35
N LEU A 94 4.30 -12.65 -9.55
CA LEU A 94 5.21 -13.13 -8.52
C LEU A 94 6.01 -14.33 -9.04
N ARG A 95 7.29 -14.18 -9.43
CA ARG A 95 8.05 -12.94 -9.65
C ARG A 95 8.94 -13.04 -10.89
N TYR A 96 9.27 -11.92 -11.52
CA TYR A 96 10.45 -11.84 -12.41
C TYR A 96 11.69 -11.85 -11.54
N ARG A 97 12.62 -12.77 -11.79
CA ARG A 97 13.75 -13.01 -10.88
C ARG A 97 15.01 -12.28 -11.27
N THR A 98 15.18 -11.98 -12.56
CA THR A 98 16.38 -11.35 -13.10
C THR A 98 16.02 -10.22 -14.07
N GLN A 99 16.99 -9.35 -14.31
CA GLN A 99 16.90 -8.27 -15.29
C GLN A 99 16.53 -8.78 -16.68
N GLU A 100 17.18 -9.86 -17.15
CA GLU A 100 16.91 -10.40 -18.48
C GLU A 100 15.52 -11.02 -18.57
N GLU A 101 15.04 -11.74 -17.53
CA GLU A 101 13.69 -12.31 -17.52
C GLU A 101 12.62 -11.21 -17.68
N LEU A 102 12.81 -10.06 -17.00
CA LEU A 102 11.89 -8.93 -17.11
C LEU A 102 11.95 -8.27 -18.50
N LEU A 103 13.15 -8.04 -19.04
CA LEU A 103 13.34 -7.43 -20.35
C LEU A 103 12.82 -8.32 -21.47
N GLU A 104 12.99 -9.65 -21.39
CA GLU A 104 12.40 -10.60 -22.33
C GLU A 104 10.88 -10.42 -22.43
N VAL A 105 10.19 -10.27 -21.29
CA VAL A 105 8.75 -10.02 -21.27
C VAL A 105 8.40 -8.67 -21.89
N ALA A 106 9.10 -7.59 -21.51
CA ALA A 106 8.87 -6.27 -22.08
C ALA A 106 9.06 -6.24 -23.61
N ARG A 107 10.15 -6.84 -24.09
CA ARG A 107 10.46 -6.99 -25.52
C ARG A 107 9.41 -7.83 -26.22
N GLU A 108 8.92 -8.91 -25.60
CA GLU A 108 7.90 -9.77 -26.19
C GLU A 108 6.55 -9.06 -26.38
N TYR A 109 6.13 -8.24 -25.41
CA TYR A 109 4.96 -7.36 -25.56
C TYR A 109 5.12 -6.44 -26.78
N LYS A 110 6.28 -5.79 -26.92
CA LYS A 110 6.56 -4.88 -28.03
C LYS A 110 6.67 -5.61 -29.36
N ARG A 111 7.31 -6.79 -29.39
CA ARG A 111 7.41 -7.65 -30.59
C ARG A 111 6.04 -8.08 -31.11
N ARG A 112 5.07 -8.29 -30.21
CA ARG A 112 3.69 -8.64 -30.55
C ARG A 112 2.79 -7.43 -30.80
N ASN A 113 3.31 -6.20 -30.75
CA ASN A 113 2.52 -4.95 -30.79
C ASN A 113 1.38 -4.92 -29.76
N LEU A 114 1.62 -5.45 -28.56
CA LEU A 114 0.67 -5.40 -27.45
C LEU A 114 0.91 -4.15 -26.59
N PRO A 115 -0.15 -3.45 -26.13
CA PRO A 115 -0.01 -2.29 -25.26
C PRO A 115 0.51 -2.72 -23.88
N ILE A 116 1.51 -2.00 -23.39
CA ILE A 116 2.08 -2.11 -22.05
C ILE A 116 2.64 -0.75 -21.67
N SER A 117 2.31 -0.30 -20.47
CA SER A 117 2.70 1.02 -19.94
C SER A 117 3.54 0.91 -18.68
N VAL A 118 3.27 -0.10 -17.84
CA VAL A 118 4.05 -0.36 -16.63
C VAL A 118 4.48 -1.82 -16.60
N ILE A 119 5.73 -2.07 -16.24
CA ILE A 119 6.23 -3.40 -15.86
C ILE A 119 6.78 -3.36 -14.44
N VAL A 120 6.61 -4.45 -13.70
CA VAL A 120 6.83 -4.46 -12.25
C VAL A 120 7.88 -5.48 -11.84
N ILE A 121 8.82 -5.06 -11.00
CA ILE A 121 9.72 -5.93 -10.25
C ILE A 121 9.13 -6.17 -8.86
N ASP A 122 8.75 -7.42 -8.61
CA ASP A 122 8.20 -7.87 -7.33
C ASP A 122 9.30 -7.99 -6.24
N PHE A 123 8.90 -8.34 -5.01
CA PHE A 123 9.72 -8.50 -3.82
C PHE A 123 10.92 -9.45 -3.97
N PHE A 124 11.87 -9.34 -3.03
CA PHE A 124 13.11 -10.14 -2.99
C PHE A 124 13.97 -10.04 -4.28
N HIS A 125 14.01 -8.85 -4.89
CA HIS A 125 15.01 -8.47 -5.89
C HIS A 125 16.24 -7.78 -5.28
N TRP A 126 16.26 -7.65 -3.95
CA TRP A 126 17.31 -7.04 -3.14
C TRP A 126 18.19 -8.10 -2.45
N PRO A 127 19.41 -7.73 -1.99
CA PRO A 127 20.28 -8.65 -1.25
C PRO A 127 19.68 -9.12 0.08
N ASN A 128 19.13 -8.18 0.86
CA ASN A 128 18.42 -8.46 2.10
C ASN A 128 17.32 -7.40 2.35
N GLN A 129 16.38 -7.73 3.23
CA GLN A 129 15.26 -6.84 3.58
C GLN A 129 15.79 -5.62 4.34
N GLY A 130 15.46 -4.41 3.89
CA GLY A 130 15.96 -3.15 4.46
C GLY A 130 17.19 -2.56 3.76
N ASP A 131 17.74 -3.23 2.74
CA ASP A 131 18.80 -2.63 1.92
C ASP A 131 18.24 -1.62 0.91
N TRP A 132 16.99 -1.86 0.45
CA TRP A 132 16.29 -1.08 -0.57
C TRP A 132 17.17 -0.76 -1.78
N MET A 133 17.74 -1.80 -2.39
CA MET A 133 18.51 -1.71 -3.63
C MET A 133 18.37 -3.00 -4.45
N PHE A 134 18.68 -2.92 -5.74
CA PHE A 134 18.82 -4.11 -6.59
C PHE A 134 19.99 -4.98 -6.15
N ASP A 135 19.80 -6.30 -6.15
CA ASP A 135 20.89 -7.27 -6.04
C ASP A 135 21.65 -7.39 -7.36
N ALA A 136 22.91 -6.95 -7.38
CA ALA A 136 23.74 -6.94 -8.59
C ALA A 136 23.98 -8.33 -9.20
N ARG A 137 23.69 -9.43 -8.48
CA ARG A 137 23.80 -10.80 -9.01
C ARG A 137 22.69 -11.10 -10.03
N ASP A 138 21.48 -10.63 -9.76
CA ASP A 138 20.29 -10.88 -10.58
C ASP A 138 19.93 -9.67 -11.46
N TRP A 139 20.39 -8.47 -11.06
CA TRP A 139 20.13 -7.17 -11.68
C TRP A 139 21.46 -6.43 -11.94
N PRO A 140 22.31 -6.95 -12.85
CA PRO A 140 23.69 -6.50 -12.99
C PRO A 140 23.83 -5.07 -13.56
N ASP A 141 22.85 -4.58 -14.32
CA ASP A 141 22.87 -3.23 -14.88
C ASP A 141 21.45 -2.61 -14.90
N PRO A 142 20.94 -2.18 -13.73
CA PRO A 142 19.60 -1.60 -13.64
C PRO A 142 19.46 -0.30 -14.45
N ASP A 143 20.56 0.44 -14.65
CA ASP A 143 20.54 1.71 -15.38
C ASP A 143 20.29 1.45 -16.88
N ALA A 144 20.94 0.44 -17.46
CA ALA A 144 20.65 -0.01 -18.83
C ALA A 144 19.23 -0.57 -18.97
N MET A 145 18.76 -1.36 -17.99
CA MET A 145 17.38 -1.88 -17.98
C MET A 145 16.34 -0.74 -18.01
N ILE A 146 16.50 0.26 -17.14
CA ILE A 146 15.59 1.41 -17.06
C ILE A 146 15.64 2.23 -18.36
N ALA A 147 16.83 2.46 -18.92
CA ALA A 147 16.99 3.16 -20.19
C ALA A 147 16.30 2.42 -21.35
N GLU A 148 16.44 1.09 -21.41
CA GLU A 148 15.77 0.27 -22.42
C GLU A 148 14.25 0.33 -22.27
N LEU A 149 13.71 0.12 -21.06
CA LEU A 149 12.26 0.20 -20.81
C LEU A 149 11.70 1.57 -21.22
N LYS A 150 12.41 2.66 -20.91
CA LYS A 150 12.04 4.02 -21.37
C LYS A 150 12.05 4.13 -22.89
N SER A 151 13.03 3.56 -23.57
CA SER A 151 13.07 3.54 -25.05
C SER A 151 11.88 2.77 -25.66
N LEU A 152 11.33 1.80 -24.92
CA LEU A 152 10.13 1.06 -25.28
C LEU A 152 8.83 1.77 -24.86
N GLY A 153 8.91 2.91 -24.15
CA GLY A 153 7.77 3.62 -23.59
C GLY A 153 7.07 2.84 -22.46
N ILE A 154 7.86 2.19 -21.59
CA ILE A 154 7.39 1.42 -20.44
C ILE A 154 8.01 2.02 -19.17
N GLU A 155 7.18 2.34 -18.19
CA GLU A 155 7.63 2.73 -16.86
C GLU A 155 7.93 1.50 -16.00
N LEU A 156 9.00 1.59 -15.21
CA LEU A 156 9.38 0.55 -14.25
C LEU A 156 8.78 0.88 -12.88
N MET A 157 8.12 -0.10 -12.27
CA MET A 157 7.77 -0.09 -10.85
C MET A 157 8.60 -1.11 -10.08
N VAL A 158 9.04 -0.74 -8.87
CA VAL A 158 9.80 -1.63 -7.98
C VAL A 158 9.08 -1.83 -6.65
N SER A 159 9.07 -3.08 -6.17
CA SER A 159 8.60 -3.41 -4.83
C SER A 159 9.45 -2.74 -3.75
N VAL A 160 8.80 -2.26 -2.70
CA VAL A 160 9.41 -1.72 -1.49
C VAL A 160 8.70 -2.35 -0.31
N TRP A 161 9.43 -3.17 0.44
CA TRP A 161 8.97 -3.68 1.71
C TRP A 161 9.42 -2.76 2.86
N PRO A 162 8.58 -2.55 3.88
CA PRO A 162 8.91 -1.77 5.07
C PRO A 162 9.78 -2.55 6.08
N THR A 163 10.08 -3.82 5.78
CA THR A 163 10.85 -4.71 6.66
C THR A 163 12.35 -4.38 6.63
N VAL A 164 12.99 -4.51 7.79
CA VAL A 164 14.42 -4.34 7.96
C VAL A 164 14.96 -5.55 8.72
N ASP A 165 15.72 -6.40 8.03
CA ASP A 165 16.31 -7.61 8.60
C ASP A 165 17.46 -7.26 9.55
N ASN A 166 17.49 -7.94 10.70
CA ASN A 166 18.41 -7.62 11.80
C ASN A 166 19.91 -7.78 11.50
N ARG A 167 20.27 -8.32 10.33
CA ARG A 167 21.66 -8.49 9.86
C ARG A 167 22.12 -7.33 8.96
N THR A 168 21.23 -6.45 8.53
CA THR A 168 21.57 -5.35 7.62
C THR A 168 22.26 -4.18 8.32
N GLU A 169 22.99 -3.38 7.54
CA GLU A 169 23.52 -2.09 8.01
C GLU A 169 22.39 -1.13 8.37
N SER A 170 21.34 -1.08 7.55
CA SER A 170 20.15 -0.26 7.80
C SER A 170 19.51 -0.58 9.14
N TYR A 171 19.41 -1.86 9.54
CA TYR A 171 18.89 -2.21 10.86
C TYR A 171 19.69 -1.58 12.00
N ARG A 172 21.03 -1.62 11.91
CA ARG A 172 21.90 -1.03 12.94
C ARG A 172 21.66 0.48 13.04
N GLU A 173 21.72 1.19 11.91
CA GLU A 173 21.53 2.64 11.85
C GLU A 173 20.13 3.04 12.35
N MET A 174 19.09 2.36 11.89
CA MET A 174 17.70 2.67 12.26
C MET A 174 17.41 2.33 13.72
N ARG A 175 17.99 1.24 14.25
CA ARG A 175 17.86 0.89 15.66
C ARG A 175 18.53 1.92 16.57
N GLU A 176 19.72 2.38 16.21
CA GLU A 176 20.46 3.41 16.97
C GLU A 176 19.71 4.74 17.01
N ASN A 177 18.96 5.07 15.96
CA ASN A 177 18.18 6.31 15.86
C ASN A 177 16.71 6.17 16.30
N GLY A 178 16.26 4.99 16.73
CA GLY A 178 14.87 4.76 17.15
C GLY A 178 13.85 4.84 16.01
N TRP A 179 14.25 4.48 14.79
CA TRP A 179 13.43 4.55 13.56
C TRP A 179 12.68 3.25 13.22
N LEU A 180 12.74 2.26 14.09
CA LEU A 180 12.07 0.97 13.93
C LEU A 180 10.89 0.85 14.90
N VAL A 181 9.84 0.15 14.45
CA VAL A 181 8.69 -0.22 15.27
C VAL A 181 9.14 -1.06 16.46
N GLN A 182 8.59 -0.77 17.64
CA GLN A 182 8.97 -1.45 18.87
C GLN A 182 8.00 -2.59 19.18
N THR A 183 8.55 -3.65 19.80
CA THR A 183 7.76 -4.73 20.41
C THR A 183 7.73 -4.50 21.91
N GLU A 184 6.54 -4.44 22.51
CA GLU A 184 6.33 -4.19 23.94
C GLU A 184 6.80 -5.38 24.79
N ARG A 185 6.57 -6.61 24.32
CA ARG A 185 6.88 -7.85 25.02
C ARG A 185 7.46 -8.89 24.06
N GLY A 186 8.48 -9.60 24.51
CA GLY A 186 9.09 -10.71 23.77
C GLY A 186 10.28 -10.29 22.91
N LEU A 187 10.53 -11.05 21.84
CA LEU A 187 11.64 -10.76 20.92
C LEU A 187 11.28 -9.55 20.03
N PRO A 188 12.24 -8.66 19.70
CA PRO A 188 12.00 -7.50 18.85
C PRO A 188 11.92 -7.90 17.36
N ILE A 189 10.94 -8.74 17.03
CA ILE A 189 10.69 -9.27 15.68
C ILE A 189 9.21 -8.97 15.38
N ASN A 190 8.96 -8.22 14.29
CA ASN A 190 7.60 -7.89 13.86
C ASN A 190 7.09 -8.85 12.78
N MET A 191 8.00 -9.31 11.91
CA MET A 191 7.71 -10.28 10.85
C MET A 191 8.90 -11.25 10.69
N ASP A 192 8.59 -12.53 10.52
CA ASP A 192 9.54 -13.64 10.39
C ASP A 192 9.58 -14.25 8.97
N PHE A 193 9.04 -13.54 7.97
CA PHE A 193 9.03 -13.98 6.58
C PHE A 193 10.41 -13.84 5.94
N LEU A 194 11.07 -14.99 5.71
CA LEU A 194 12.41 -15.10 5.10
C LEU A 194 13.51 -14.30 5.82
N GLY A 195 13.31 -14.00 7.10
CA GLY A 195 14.25 -13.27 7.95
C GLY A 195 13.58 -12.75 9.21
N ASN A 196 14.36 -12.47 10.26
CA ASN A 196 13.85 -11.82 11.47
C ASN A 196 13.90 -10.31 11.26
N THR A 197 12.74 -9.72 10.99
CA THR A 197 12.65 -8.33 10.58
C THR A 197 11.86 -7.47 11.57
N THR A 198 12.15 -6.18 11.53
CA THR A 198 11.40 -5.14 12.23
C THR A 198 10.95 -4.12 11.18
N TYR A 199 9.73 -3.61 11.31
CA TYR A 199 9.24 -2.59 10.39
C TYR A 199 9.92 -1.25 10.66
N PHE A 200 10.19 -0.48 9.61
CA PHE A 200 10.46 0.94 9.84
C PHE A 200 9.20 1.63 10.36
N ASP A 201 9.39 2.63 11.20
CA ASP A 201 8.28 3.37 11.77
C ASP A 201 7.83 4.48 10.83
N ALA A 202 6.79 4.22 10.03
CA ALA A 202 6.24 5.22 9.12
C ALA A 202 5.72 6.49 9.85
N THR A 203 5.37 6.40 11.13
CA THR A 203 4.92 7.57 11.90
C THR A 203 6.08 8.48 12.31
N HIS A 204 7.31 7.96 12.37
CA HIS A 204 8.51 8.72 12.72
C HIS A 204 9.05 9.52 11.52
N PRO A 205 9.19 10.86 11.60
CA PRO A 205 9.68 11.67 10.48
C PRO A 205 11.09 11.28 10.00
N GLY A 206 12.05 11.12 10.92
CA GLY A 206 13.41 10.69 10.56
C GLY A 206 13.49 9.30 9.89
N ALA A 207 12.62 8.36 10.26
CA ALA A 207 12.55 7.06 9.60
C ALA A 207 12.06 7.18 8.16
N ARG A 208 11.04 8.03 7.91
CA ARG A 208 10.55 8.32 6.55
C ARG A 208 11.65 8.94 5.69
N ASP A 209 12.36 9.94 6.22
CA ASP A 209 13.45 10.60 5.50
C ASP A 209 14.57 9.61 5.15
N TYR A 210 14.90 8.69 6.07
CA TYR A 210 15.91 7.67 5.86
C TYR A 210 15.52 6.65 4.78
N VAL A 211 14.30 6.10 4.86
CA VAL A 211 13.79 5.12 3.87
C VAL A 211 13.68 5.75 2.49
N TRP A 212 13.13 6.96 2.39
CA TRP A 212 13.11 7.70 1.13
C TRP A 212 14.53 7.94 0.61
N GLY A 213 15.47 8.38 1.46
CA GLY A 213 16.85 8.63 1.03
C GLY A 213 17.56 7.38 0.47
N LYS A 214 17.29 6.19 1.01
CA LYS A 214 17.78 4.92 0.45
C LYS A 214 17.10 4.60 -0.89
N ALA A 215 15.77 4.61 -0.93
CA ALA A 215 15.02 4.33 -2.16
C ALA A 215 15.32 5.34 -3.28
N LYS A 216 15.53 6.61 -2.94
CA LYS A 216 15.87 7.67 -3.87
C LYS A 216 17.19 7.35 -4.57
N ARG A 217 18.25 7.18 -3.79
CA ARG A 217 19.61 6.90 -4.29
C ARG A 217 19.67 5.60 -5.09
N ASN A 218 18.93 4.59 -4.67
CA ASN A 218 19.05 3.24 -5.23
C ASN A 218 18.05 2.95 -6.37
N TYR A 219 17.01 3.76 -6.54
CA TYR A 219 15.96 3.57 -7.56
C TYR A 219 15.57 4.87 -8.26
N TYR A 220 15.13 5.89 -7.51
CA TYR A 220 14.57 7.12 -8.11
C TYR A 220 15.60 7.87 -8.97
N ASP A 221 16.83 8.02 -8.46
CA ASP A 221 17.93 8.70 -9.15
C ASP A 221 18.40 7.95 -10.40
N LYS A 222 18.14 6.65 -10.46
CA LYS A 222 18.34 5.80 -11.65
C LYS A 222 17.21 5.93 -12.67
N GLY A 223 16.11 6.59 -12.28
CA GLY A 223 14.99 6.92 -13.14
C GLY A 223 13.74 6.08 -12.93
N VAL A 224 13.64 5.30 -11.85
CA VAL A 224 12.39 4.65 -11.42
C VAL A 224 11.43 5.69 -10.86
N LYS A 225 10.20 5.74 -11.37
CA LYS A 225 9.19 6.73 -10.96
C LYS A 225 7.98 6.14 -10.25
N LEU A 226 7.92 4.82 -10.12
CA LEU A 226 6.82 4.09 -9.50
C LEU A 226 7.34 3.18 -8.40
N PHE A 227 6.72 3.26 -7.22
CA PHE A 227 7.01 2.37 -6.11
C PHE A 227 5.77 1.56 -5.75
N TRP A 228 5.97 0.25 -5.62
CA TRP A 228 5.01 -0.66 -5.02
C TRP A 228 5.32 -0.76 -3.53
N LEU A 229 4.61 0.03 -2.74
CA LEU A 229 4.69 0.09 -1.29
C LEU A 229 3.86 -1.06 -0.71
N ASP A 230 4.47 -2.23 -0.70
CA ASP A 230 3.88 -3.48 -0.23
C ASP A 230 3.98 -3.62 1.29
N GLU A 231 3.23 -4.56 1.86
CA GLU A 231 3.14 -4.74 3.32
C GLU A 231 2.76 -3.46 4.07
N ALA A 232 1.83 -2.68 3.51
CA ALA A 232 1.55 -1.32 3.97
C ALA A 232 0.69 -1.23 5.25
N GLU A 233 0.21 -2.34 5.79
CA GLU A 233 -0.64 -2.37 6.97
C GLU A 233 0.04 -1.88 8.26
N PRO A 234 1.22 -2.38 8.69
CA PRO A 234 2.06 -3.46 8.11
C PRO A 234 1.66 -4.88 8.55
N GLU A 235 2.05 -5.91 7.80
CA GLU A 235 1.63 -7.30 8.01
C GLU A 235 2.45 -7.98 9.11
N PHE A 236 2.12 -7.72 10.37
CA PHE A 236 2.71 -8.46 11.47
C PHE A 236 2.49 -9.97 11.31
N SER A 237 3.52 -10.79 11.59
CA SER A 237 3.37 -12.26 11.58
C SER A 237 2.26 -12.72 12.53
N VAL A 238 2.05 -11.96 13.61
CA VAL A 238 0.90 -12.09 14.51
C VAL A 238 0.32 -10.70 14.75
N TYR A 239 -0.96 -10.50 14.45
CA TYR A 239 -1.65 -9.22 14.60
C TYR A 239 -2.05 -8.91 16.06
N ASP A 240 -1.10 -9.03 16.98
CA ASP A 240 -1.24 -8.67 18.40
C ASP A 240 -0.98 -7.16 18.57
N TYR A 241 -1.93 -6.34 18.15
CA TYR A 241 -1.79 -4.88 18.10
C TYR A 241 -1.42 -4.23 19.45
N ASP A 242 -1.71 -4.88 20.58
CA ASP A 242 -1.31 -4.46 21.93
C ASP A 242 0.17 -4.66 22.26
N ASN A 243 0.89 -5.40 21.40
CA ASN A 243 2.29 -5.74 21.57
C ASN A 243 3.23 -4.87 20.72
N TYR A 244 2.71 -3.91 19.96
CA TYR A 244 3.50 -3.06 19.09
C TYR A 244 3.33 -1.58 19.42
N ARG A 245 4.40 -0.81 19.22
CA ARG A 245 4.42 0.64 19.45
C ARG A 245 5.12 1.37 18.31
N TYR A 246 4.50 2.46 17.89
CA TYR A 246 5.06 3.45 16.97
C TYR A 246 5.53 4.69 17.75
N HIS A 247 6.27 5.56 17.07
CA HIS A 247 6.70 6.87 17.54
C HIS A 247 5.50 7.74 17.90
N ALA A 248 4.42 7.66 17.11
CA ALA A 248 3.18 8.38 17.40
C ALA A 248 2.37 7.82 18.58
N GLY A 249 2.69 6.62 19.10
CA GLY A 249 1.96 6.00 20.20
C GLY A 249 1.85 4.47 20.10
N PRO A 250 1.18 3.81 21.07
CA PRO A 250 0.83 2.39 20.98
C PRO A 250 0.03 2.10 19.71
N VAL A 251 0.23 0.93 19.08
CA VAL A 251 -0.52 0.58 17.87
C VAL A 251 -2.03 0.51 18.13
N LEU A 252 -2.47 0.15 19.34
CA LEU A 252 -3.89 0.25 19.72
C LEU A 252 -4.50 1.65 19.59
N GLU A 253 -3.69 2.70 19.71
CA GLU A 253 -4.15 4.09 19.70
C GLU A 253 -3.98 4.76 18.34
N VAL A 254 -2.90 4.44 17.62
CA VAL A 254 -2.52 5.13 16.38
C VAL A 254 -2.33 4.20 15.18
N GLY A 255 -2.54 2.90 15.35
CA GLY A 255 -2.13 1.86 14.41
C GLY A 255 -2.59 2.07 12.98
N ASN A 256 -3.86 2.47 12.80
CA ASN A 256 -4.46 2.56 11.48
C ASN A 256 -3.84 3.64 10.58
N ILE A 257 -3.09 4.59 11.14
CA ILE A 257 -2.46 5.67 10.36
C ILE A 257 -1.23 5.22 9.57
N TYR A 258 -0.62 4.07 9.91
CA TYR A 258 0.63 3.59 9.32
C TYR A 258 0.65 3.62 7.78
N PRO A 259 -0.31 3.01 7.04
CA PRO A 259 -0.31 3.02 5.57
C PRO A 259 -0.33 4.42 4.97
N ARG A 260 -1.05 5.36 5.59
CA ARG A 260 -1.08 6.76 5.14
C ARG A 260 0.28 7.42 5.31
N MET A 261 0.96 7.12 6.39
CA MET A 261 2.30 7.68 6.64
C MET A 261 3.35 7.02 5.75
N TYR A 262 3.18 5.75 5.39
CA TYR A 262 4.02 5.08 4.41
C TYR A 262 3.85 5.69 3.00
N ALA A 263 2.59 5.94 2.58
CA ALA A 263 2.30 6.69 1.35
C ALA A 263 3.00 8.06 1.35
N LYS A 264 2.87 8.77 2.48
CA LYS A 264 3.46 10.10 2.67
C LYS A 264 4.98 10.09 2.52
N THR A 265 5.68 9.04 2.99
CA THR A 265 7.14 8.91 2.86
C THR A 265 7.60 9.10 1.42
N PHE A 266 7.02 8.35 0.49
CA PHE A 266 7.41 8.38 -0.91
C PHE A 266 6.81 9.58 -1.62
N PHE A 267 5.56 9.95 -1.31
CA PHE A 267 4.93 11.12 -1.92
C PHE A 267 5.70 12.41 -1.64
N ASP A 268 5.99 12.71 -0.37
CA ASP A 268 6.72 13.93 -0.01
C ASP A 268 8.12 13.95 -0.63
N GLY A 269 8.82 12.81 -0.60
CA GLY A 269 10.15 12.67 -1.20
C GLY A 269 10.14 12.96 -2.70
N MET A 270 9.25 12.31 -3.44
CA MET A 270 9.11 12.50 -4.89
C MET A 270 8.70 13.95 -5.21
N LYS A 271 7.76 14.55 -4.46
CA LYS A 271 7.37 15.96 -4.62
C LYS A 271 8.54 16.90 -4.37
N ALA A 272 9.36 16.65 -3.36
CA ALA A 272 10.54 17.45 -3.04
C ALA A 272 11.60 17.39 -4.17
N ASP A 273 11.68 16.26 -4.85
CA ASP A 273 12.55 16.04 -6.02
C ASP A 273 11.88 16.40 -7.37
N GLY A 274 10.81 17.19 -7.34
CA GLY A 274 10.20 17.80 -8.52
C GLY A 274 9.25 16.90 -9.32
N GLU A 275 8.84 15.76 -8.78
CA GLU A 275 7.81 14.93 -9.42
C GLU A 275 6.44 15.58 -9.23
N ASP A 276 5.67 15.80 -10.29
CA ASP A 276 4.37 16.48 -10.20
C ASP A 276 3.19 15.53 -10.12
N GLN A 277 3.27 14.39 -10.79
CA GLN A 277 2.19 13.41 -10.89
C GLN A 277 2.56 12.12 -10.16
N VAL A 278 2.76 12.24 -8.84
CA VAL A 278 3.14 11.09 -8.01
C VAL A 278 1.98 10.10 -7.89
N ILE A 279 2.27 8.85 -8.21
CA ILE A 279 1.42 7.69 -7.95
C ILE A 279 2.27 6.53 -7.44
N ASN A 280 1.80 5.86 -6.39
CA ASN A 280 2.44 4.66 -5.85
C ASN A 280 1.37 3.59 -5.59
N LEU A 281 1.74 2.33 -5.80
CA LEU A 281 0.85 1.18 -5.54
C LEU A 281 0.94 0.83 -4.04
N LEU A 282 -0.17 0.88 -3.29
CA LEU A 282 -0.22 0.63 -1.84
C LEU A 282 -1.18 -0.50 -1.46
N ARG A 283 -0.79 -1.37 -0.53
CA ARG A 283 -1.66 -2.51 -0.14
C ARG A 283 -2.80 -2.08 0.78
N CYS A 284 -2.57 -0.99 1.49
CA CYS A 284 -3.44 -0.52 2.54
C CYS A 284 -3.53 1.00 2.56
N ALA A 285 -4.54 1.54 3.23
CA ALA A 285 -4.81 2.97 3.31
C ALA A 285 -5.52 3.35 4.60
N TRP A 286 -5.51 4.64 4.91
CA TRP A 286 -6.37 5.26 5.92
C TRP A 286 -6.99 6.54 5.36
N ALA A 287 -7.86 7.19 6.13
CA ALA A 287 -8.53 8.42 5.73
C ALA A 287 -7.52 9.49 5.25
N GLY A 288 -7.72 10.00 4.04
CA GLY A 288 -6.84 11.00 3.45
C GLY A 288 -5.60 10.44 2.74
N SER A 289 -5.43 9.12 2.60
CA SER A 289 -4.33 8.54 1.81
C SER A 289 -4.35 8.95 0.33
N GLN A 290 -5.53 9.24 -0.23
CA GLN A 290 -5.68 9.61 -1.65
C GLN A 290 -4.84 10.83 -2.07
N LYS A 291 -4.60 11.78 -1.15
CA LYS A 291 -3.82 12.98 -1.46
C LYS A 291 -2.32 12.71 -1.63
N TYR A 292 -1.86 11.53 -1.21
CA TYR A 292 -0.49 11.08 -1.34
C TYR A 292 -0.30 10.14 -2.55
N GLY A 293 -1.17 10.25 -3.56
CA GLY A 293 -1.05 9.47 -4.79
C GLY A 293 -1.21 7.96 -4.59
N ALA A 294 -2.00 7.54 -3.58
CA ALA A 294 -2.15 6.14 -3.24
C ALA A 294 -3.11 5.42 -4.20
N LEU A 295 -2.57 4.64 -5.13
CA LEU A 295 -3.30 3.61 -5.87
C LEU A 295 -3.38 2.36 -5.00
N VAL A 296 -4.54 2.08 -4.42
CA VAL A 296 -4.68 0.96 -3.47
C VAL A 296 -5.02 -0.34 -4.21
N TRP A 297 -4.38 -1.45 -3.87
CA TRP A 297 -4.86 -2.77 -4.30
C TRP A 297 -5.30 -3.66 -3.15
N SER A 298 -6.09 -4.67 -3.48
CA SER A 298 -6.82 -5.49 -2.50
C SER A 298 -6.00 -6.56 -1.78
N GLY A 299 -4.67 -6.55 -1.88
CA GLY A 299 -3.81 -7.58 -1.28
C GLY A 299 -4.04 -8.99 -1.80
N ASP A 300 -3.70 -9.98 -0.98
CA ASP A 300 -3.36 -11.32 -1.44
C ASP A 300 -4.55 -12.29 -1.44
N ILE A 301 -5.55 -11.93 -2.24
CA ILE A 301 -6.81 -12.68 -2.33
C ILE A 301 -6.66 -13.99 -3.10
N HIS A 302 -7.51 -14.98 -2.80
CA HIS A 302 -7.57 -16.22 -3.57
C HIS A 302 -8.09 -16.01 -5.00
N SER A 303 -7.59 -16.81 -5.93
CA SER A 303 -8.08 -16.91 -7.31
C SER A 303 -9.43 -17.65 -7.34
N SER A 304 -10.54 -16.93 -7.15
CA SER A 304 -11.89 -17.52 -7.20
C SER A 304 -12.97 -16.52 -7.61
N PHE A 305 -14.09 -17.01 -8.16
CA PHE A 305 -15.28 -16.19 -8.44
C PHE A 305 -15.86 -15.52 -7.18
N ARG A 306 -15.70 -16.15 -6.00
CA ARG A 306 -16.10 -15.56 -4.73
C ARG A 306 -15.24 -14.34 -4.40
N SER A 307 -13.92 -14.44 -4.58
CA SER A 307 -13.01 -13.31 -4.41
C SER A 307 -13.35 -12.19 -5.39
N LEU A 308 -13.60 -12.51 -6.66
CA LEU A 308 -14.02 -11.53 -7.67
C LEU A 308 -15.27 -10.74 -7.23
N ARG A 309 -16.30 -11.43 -6.73
CA ARG A 309 -17.51 -10.79 -6.18
C ARG A 309 -17.18 -9.87 -5.00
N ASN A 310 -16.33 -10.32 -4.08
CA ASN A 310 -15.93 -9.52 -2.92
C ASN A 310 -15.17 -8.26 -3.36
N GLN A 311 -14.28 -8.39 -4.35
CA GLN A 311 -13.49 -7.29 -4.89
C GLN A 311 -14.34 -6.21 -5.56
N PHE A 312 -15.39 -6.61 -6.27
CA PHE A 312 -16.35 -5.64 -6.81
C PHE A 312 -16.96 -4.77 -5.69
N ALA A 313 -17.39 -5.38 -4.59
CA ALA A 313 -17.93 -4.64 -3.45
C ALA A 313 -16.84 -3.83 -2.72
N ALA A 314 -15.63 -4.37 -2.57
CA ALA A 314 -14.52 -3.69 -1.91
C ALA A 314 -14.12 -2.41 -2.67
N GLY A 315 -13.93 -2.49 -3.99
CA GLY A 315 -13.59 -1.33 -4.82
C GLY A 315 -14.63 -0.22 -4.78
N LEU A 316 -15.93 -0.57 -4.84
CA LEU A 316 -17.01 0.41 -4.71
C LEU A 316 -17.00 1.11 -3.34
N ASN A 317 -16.81 0.35 -2.25
CA ASN A 317 -16.75 0.93 -0.92
C ASN A 317 -15.47 1.78 -0.72
N MET A 318 -14.33 1.39 -1.30
CA MET A 318 -13.11 2.20 -1.31
C MET A 318 -13.30 3.54 -2.03
N GLY A 319 -14.01 3.52 -3.17
CA GLY A 319 -14.38 4.75 -3.88
C GLY A 319 -15.26 5.68 -3.04
N ILE A 320 -16.28 5.13 -2.34
CA ILE A 320 -17.11 5.90 -1.40
C ILE A 320 -16.29 6.43 -0.23
N ALA A 321 -15.34 5.64 0.29
CA ALA A 321 -14.40 6.02 1.35
C ALA A 321 -13.36 7.08 0.89
N GLY A 322 -13.46 7.57 -0.34
CA GLY A 322 -12.64 8.65 -0.89
C GLY A 322 -11.28 8.22 -1.41
N ILE A 323 -11.10 6.92 -1.70
CA ILE A 323 -9.93 6.38 -2.42
C ILE A 323 -10.35 6.06 -3.86
N PRO A 324 -10.22 7.02 -4.80
CA PRO A 324 -10.66 6.83 -6.18
C PRO A 324 -9.72 5.96 -7.00
N TRP A 325 -8.45 5.84 -6.59
CA TRP A 325 -7.47 5.00 -7.25
C TRP A 325 -7.42 3.65 -6.54
N TRP A 326 -8.10 2.66 -7.13
CA TRP A 326 -8.17 1.32 -6.60
C TRP A 326 -8.11 0.28 -7.72
N THR A 327 -7.44 -0.84 -7.48
CA THR A 327 -7.34 -1.94 -8.43
C THR A 327 -7.28 -3.31 -7.73
N PRO A 328 -7.85 -4.39 -8.27
CA PRO A 328 -7.58 -5.75 -7.78
C PRO A 328 -6.41 -6.41 -8.54
N VAL A 329 -5.95 -7.56 -8.06
CA VAL A 329 -5.11 -8.46 -8.88
C VAL A 329 -6.02 -9.20 -9.87
N ILE A 330 -5.83 -8.99 -11.18
CA ILE A 330 -6.56 -9.73 -12.22
C ILE A 330 -6.29 -11.24 -12.03
N GLY A 331 -7.36 -12.02 -11.89
CA GLY A 331 -7.29 -13.45 -11.63
C GLY A 331 -7.06 -13.87 -10.18
N GLY A 332 -6.84 -12.92 -9.25
CA GLY A 332 -6.45 -13.19 -7.86
C GLY A 332 -4.95 -13.49 -7.70
N PHE A 333 -4.49 -13.52 -6.44
CA PHE A 333 -3.08 -13.70 -6.09
C PHE A 333 -2.74 -15.18 -5.82
N HIS A 334 -3.49 -15.81 -4.90
CA HIS A 334 -3.21 -17.18 -4.44
C HIS A 334 -3.99 -18.25 -5.22
N GLY A 335 -3.38 -19.42 -5.43
CA GLY A 335 -4.08 -20.66 -5.81
C GLY A 335 -4.48 -20.81 -7.29
N GLY A 336 -4.10 -19.87 -8.16
CA GLY A 336 -4.36 -19.99 -9.60
C GLY A 336 -3.41 -21.00 -10.26
N ASN A 337 -3.96 -22.04 -10.90
CA ASN A 337 -3.20 -23.00 -11.70
C ASN A 337 -3.37 -22.70 -13.20
N LEU A 338 -2.28 -22.31 -13.87
CA LEU A 338 -2.28 -21.97 -15.30
C LEU A 338 -2.64 -23.14 -16.22
N HIS A 339 -2.65 -24.38 -15.73
CA HIS A 339 -3.04 -25.56 -16.50
C HIS A 339 -4.48 -26.01 -16.23
N ASP A 340 -5.20 -25.33 -15.33
CA ASP A 340 -6.60 -25.60 -15.05
C ASP A 340 -7.51 -24.73 -15.93
N PRO A 341 -8.37 -25.32 -16.79
CA PRO A 341 -9.34 -24.57 -17.59
C PRO A 341 -10.26 -23.65 -16.76
N LEU A 342 -10.59 -24.03 -15.52
CA LEU A 342 -11.40 -23.17 -14.63
C LEU A 342 -10.64 -21.90 -14.22
N CYS A 343 -9.31 -21.97 -14.15
CA CYS A 343 -8.48 -20.79 -13.91
C CYS A 343 -8.49 -19.84 -15.11
N HIS A 344 -8.63 -20.37 -16.33
CA HIS A 344 -8.75 -19.54 -17.54
C HIS A 344 -10.12 -18.87 -17.63
N GLU A 345 -11.20 -19.56 -17.26
CA GLU A 345 -12.54 -18.98 -17.23
C GLU A 345 -12.65 -17.82 -16.21
N LEU A 346 -11.89 -17.88 -15.13
CA LEU A 346 -11.84 -16.81 -14.12
C LEU A 346 -11.07 -15.55 -14.58
N ARG A 347 -10.13 -15.68 -15.54
CA ARG A 347 -9.07 -14.70 -15.81
C ARG A 347 -9.31 -13.82 -17.02
#